data_AF-A0A926KVD3-F1
#
_entry.id   AF-A0A926KVD3-F1
#
_cell.length_a   1.000
_cell.length_b   1.000
_cell.length_c   1.000
_cell.angle_alpha   90.00
_cell.angle_beta   90.00
_cell.angle_gamma   90.00
#
_symmetry.space_group_name_H-M   'P 1'
#
loop_
_entity.id
_entity.type
_entity.pdbx_description
1 polymer ?
#
loop_
_entity_poly.entity_id
_entity_poly.type
_entity_poly.pdbx_seq_one_letter_code
_entity_poly.pdbx_strand_id
1 'polypeptide(L)'
;MEHLLPFPIERLLQIGMGFFWTITYILIIFKGLQDRTVGMPFASLCANLTWEAMFSFIFPLEPLQFTINMIWLTLDCIILLQFIIYFRSMFPSIRYKYAFLLGSLATAFLINLGITIEFHDMVGKYSAFGMNFMMSLLFILLALRQGTRGQSVYIGYTKWIGTFCSSILFYSLYPQSLLLFILSALTFILDVIYIIVLKHQSAKRFAFSATNMRRATR
;
A
#
# COMPACT_ATOMS: atom_id res chain seq x y z
N MET A 1 3.16 -10.43 -26.70
CA MET A 1 2.25 -9.54 -25.94
C MET A 1 1.94 -8.37 -26.84
N GLU A 2 0.68 -8.01 -27.01
CA GLU A 2 0.30 -6.79 -27.73
C GLU A 2 0.49 -5.62 -26.76
N HIS A 3 1.53 -4.82 -26.98
CA HIS A 3 1.78 -3.60 -26.22
C HIS A 3 0.97 -2.47 -26.85
N LEU A 4 0.02 -1.89 -26.12
CA LEU A 4 -0.79 -0.78 -26.64
C LEU A 4 0.01 0.54 -26.70
N LEU A 5 1.00 0.68 -25.82
CA LEU A 5 1.84 1.87 -25.72
C LEU A 5 3.27 1.57 -26.22
N PRO A 6 3.96 2.59 -26.76
CA PRO A 6 5.38 2.51 -27.04
C PRO A 6 6.20 2.14 -25.81
N PHE A 7 7.20 1.28 -25.98
CA PHE A 7 8.09 0.82 -24.91
C PHE A 7 8.69 1.94 -24.03
N PRO A 8 9.14 3.10 -24.57
CA PRO A 8 9.63 4.20 -23.73
C PRO A 8 8.57 4.75 -22.77
N ILE A 9 7.30 4.77 -23.18
CA ILE A 9 6.19 5.23 -22.34
C ILE A 9 5.89 4.20 -21.25
N GLU A 10 5.89 2.91 -21.58
CA GLU A 10 5.73 1.84 -20.58
C GLU A 10 6.85 1.87 -19.54
N ARG A 11 8.10 2.10 -19.96
CA ARG A 11 9.23 2.28 -19.04
C ARG A 11 9.07 3.50 -18.15
N LEU A 12 8.63 4.63 -18.70
CA LEU A 12 8.34 5.83 -17.91
C LEU A 12 7.25 5.56 -16.85
N LEU A 13 6.20 4.83 -17.21
CA LEU A 13 5.12 4.45 -16.29
C LEU A 13 5.63 3.49 -15.19
N GLN A 14 6.48 2.52 -15.54
CA GLN A 14 7.08 1.61 -14.57
C GLN A 14 7.97 2.35 -13.56
N ILE A 15 8.78 3.29 -14.04
CA ILE A 15 9.61 4.17 -13.19
C ILE A 15 8.71 5.06 -12.32
N GLY A 16 7.66 5.65 -12.89
CA GLY A 16 6.68 6.46 -12.16
C GLY A 16 6.01 5.67 -11.03
N MET A 17 5.53 4.46 -11.31
CA MET A 17 4.99 3.54 -10.32
C MET A 17 6.01 3.31 -9.19
N GLY A 18 7.23 2.89 -9.53
CA GLY A 18 8.32 2.65 -8.58
C GLY A 18 8.59 3.86 -7.68
N PHE A 19 8.73 5.04 -8.29
CA PHE A 19 9.06 6.29 -7.63
C PHE A 19 7.95 6.76 -6.67
N PHE A 20 6.71 6.86 -7.14
CA PHE A 20 5.61 7.38 -6.34
C PHE A 20 5.20 6.44 -5.19
N TRP A 21 5.28 5.12 -5.38
CA TRP A 21 5.09 4.18 -4.27
C TRP A 21 6.23 4.21 -3.25
N THR A 22 7.47 4.39 -3.72
CA THR A 22 8.61 4.61 -2.80
C THR A 22 8.39 5.85 -1.93
N ILE A 23 7.95 6.96 -2.51
CA ILE A 23 7.59 8.17 -1.74
C ILE A 23 6.44 7.86 -0.78
N THR A 24 5.44 7.10 -1.21
CA THR A 24 4.31 6.69 -0.36
C THR A 24 4.77 5.97 0.90
N TYR A 25 5.63 4.96 0.76
CA TYR A 25 6.21 4.24 1.89
C TYR A 25 7.06 5.13 2.78
N ILE A 26 7.91 5.98 2.21
CA ILE A 26 8.71 6.94 2.97
C ILE A 26 7.82 7.87 3.81
N LEU A 27 6.75 8.40 3.22
CA LEU A 27 5.80 9.26 3.92
C LEU A 27 5.03 8.50 5.00
N ILE A 28 4.64 7.24 4.76
CA ILE A 28 4.02 6.36 5.77
C ILE A 28 4.97 6.20 6.96
N ILE A 29 6.25 5.90 6.70
CA ILE A 29 7.27 5.74 7.74
C ILE A 29 7.41 7.04 8.53
N PHE A 30 7.67 8.17 7.88
CA PHE A 30 7.82 9.45 8.55
C PHE A 30 6.60 9.82 9.39
N LYS A 31 5.40 9.62 8.83
CA LYS A 31 4.16 9.95 9.53
C LYS A 31 3.90 9.02 10.71
N GLY A 32 4.22 7.74 10.57
CA GLY A 32 4.16 6.75 11.64
C GLY A 32 5.09 7.08 12.80
N LEU A 33 6.34 7.49 12.52
CA LEU A 33 7.29 7.96 13.53
C LEU A 33 6.77 9.22 14.24
N GLN A 34 6.31 10.22 13.46
CA GLN A 34 5.81 11.49 13.98
C GLN A 34 4.62 11.31 14.92
N ASP A 35 3.65 10.49 14.53
CA ASP A 35 2.39 10.32 15.27
C ASP A 35 2.42 9.14 16.26
N ARG A 36 3.54 8.41 16.33
CA ARG A 36 3.77 7.18 17.10
C ARG A 36 2.65 6.15 16.92
N THR A 37 2.31 5.87 15.66
CA THR A 37 1.24 4.94 15.28
C THR A 37 1.59 4.25 13.96
N VAL A 38 0.79 3.26 13.59
CA VAL A 38 0.90 2.58 12.29
C VAL A 38 0.19 3.39 11.19
N GLY A 39 0.90 3.64 10.09
CA GLY A 39 0.37 4.36 8.93
C GLY A 39 -0.20 3.47 7.84
N MET A 40 0.25 2.23 7.78
CA MET A 40 -0.25 1.20 6.88
C MET A 40 -1.13 0.19 7.65
N PRO A 41 -2.28 -0.21 7.10
CA PRO A 41 -3.08 -1.30 7.65
C PRO A 41 -2.30 -2.63 7.68
N PHE A 42 -2.50 -3.39 8.74
CA PHE A 42 -1.71 -4.60 9.02
C PHE A 42 -1.84 -5.69 7.95
N ALA A 43 -3.05 -5.97 7.47
CA ALA A 43 -3.26 -6.97 6.44
C ALA A 43 -2.58 -6.59 5.11
N SER A 44 -2.60 -5.30 4.76
CA SER A 44 -1.90 -4.78 3.58
C SER A 44 -0.40 -4.94 3.70
N LEU A 45 0.17 -4.63 4.86
CA LEU A 45 1.60 -4.81 5.13
C LEU A 45 2.00 -6.28 4.99
N CYS A 46 1.22 -7.21 5.54
CA CYS A 46 1.53 -8.64 5.43
C CYS A 46 1.47 -9.12 3.97
N ALA A 47 0.45 -8.68 3.22
CA ALA A 47 0.30 -9.01 1.81
C ALA A 47 1.48 -8.49 0.98
N ASN A 48 1.85 -7.21 1.13
CA ASN A 48 2.96 -6.63 0.40
C ASN A 48 4.30 -7.25 0.76
N LEU A 49 4.65 -7.32 2.05
CA LEU A 49 5.94 -7.85 2.49
C LEU A 49 6.17 -9.28 1.97
N THR A 50 5.13 -10.11 2.02
CA THR A 50 5.22 -11.51 1.54
C THR A 50 5.24 -11.58 0.02
N TRP A 51 4.49 -10.74 -0.69
CA TRP A 51 4.52 -10.63 -2.14
C TRP A 51 5.92 -10.19 -2.63
N GLU A 52 6.44 -9.11 -2.06
CA GLU A 52 7.74 -8.54 -2.43
C GLU A 52 8.87 -9.53 -2.12
N ALA A 53 8.84 -10.22 -0.98
CA ALA A 53 9.80 -11.28 -0.70
C ALA A 53 9.69 -12.46 -1.70
N MET A 54 8.47 -12.91 -1.99
CA MET A 54 8.24 -14.04 -2.88
C MET A 54 8.73 -13.74 -4.32
N PHE A 55 8.44 -12.57 -4.86
CA PHE A 55 8.88 -12.18 -6.21
C PHE A 55 10.34 -11.67 -6.26
N SER A 56 10.99 -11.41 -5.13
CA SER A 56 12.43 -11.17 -5.10
C SER A 56 13.25 -12.47 -5.03
N PHE A 57 12.76 -13.50 -4.33
CA PHE A 57 13.60 -14.67 -4.00
C PHE A 57 13.15 -15.98 -4.64
N ILE A 58 11.89 -16.10 -5.05
CA ILE A 58 11.34 -17.38 -5.55
C ILE A 58 11.02 -17.28 -7.05
N PHE A 59 10.34 -16.22 -7.47
CA PHE A 59 9.98 -16.01 -8.88
C PHE A 59 10.87 -14.96 -9.53
N PRO A 60 11.28 -15.15 -10.79
CA PRO A 60 12.13 -14.17 -11.47
C PRO A 60 11.34 -12.93 -11.87
N LEU A 61 11.92 -11.76 -11.61
CA LEU A 61 11.44 -10.47 -12.11
C LEU A 61 12.41 -9.88 -13.15
N GLU A 62 11.89 -9.00 -14.00
CA GLU A 62 12.71 -8.18 -14.89
C GLU A 62 13.62 -7.24 -14.07
N PRO A 63 14.86 -6.93 -14.50
CA PRO A 63 15.85 -6.25 -13.66
C PRO A 63 15.40 -4.93 -13.03
N LEU A 64 14.66 -4.09 -13.76
CA LEU A 64 14.13 -2.84 -13.21
C LEU A 64 13.07 -3.13 -12.15
N GLN A 65 12.13 -4.05 -12.43
CA GLN A 65 11.11 -4.43 -11.46
C GLN A 65 11.73 -5.07 -10.20
N PHE A 66 12.74 -5.92 -10.35
CA PHE A 66 13.48 -6.50 -9.23
C PHE A 66 14.10 -5.42 -8.33
N THR A 67 14.74 -4.42 -8.93
CA THR A 67 15.35 -3.30 -8.19
C THR A 67 14.30 -2.51 -7.40
N ILE A 68 13.17 -2.17 -8.05
CA ILE A 68 12.03 -1.49 -7.39
C ILE A 68 11.51 -2.34 -6.23
N ASN A 69 11.33 -3.64 -6.46
CA ASN A 69 10.80 -4.58 -5.48
C ASN A 69 11.71 -4.72 -4.25
N MET A 70 13.03 -4.73 -4.43
CA MET A 70 13.99 -4.77 -3.32
C MET A 70 13.98 -3.48 -2.48
N ILE A 71 13.77 -2.32 -3.12
CA ILE A 71 13.59 -1.04 -2.40
C ILE A 71 12.33 -1.10 -1.56
N TRP A 72 11.22 -1.52 -2.17
CA TRP A 72 9.93 -1.67 -1.48
C TRP A 72 10.02 -2.65 -0.31
N LEU A 73 10.64 -3.82 -0.51
CA LEU A 73 10.80 -4.84 0.53
C LEU A 73 11.57 -4.31 1.73
N THR A 74 12.60 -3.50 1.48
CA THR A 74 13.38 -2.85 2.53
C THR A 74 12.53 -1.85 3.33
N LEU A 75 11.69 -1.07 2.64
CA LEU A 75 10.80 -0.11 3.29
C LEU A 75 9.69 -0.81 4.08
N ASP A 76 9.13 -1.90 3.54
CA ASP A 76 8.13 -2.72 4.23
C ASP A 76 8.70 -3.37 5.50
N CYS A 77 9.97 -3.79 5.49
CA CYS A 77 10.66 -4.22 6.70
C CYS A 77 10.67 -3.11 7.77
N ILE A 78 10.90 -1.86 7.39
CA ILE A 78 10.86 -0.72 8.31
C ILE A 78 9.43 -0.48 8.83
N ILE A 79 8.43 -0.55 7.97
CA ILE A 79 7.01 -0.41 8.35
C ILE A 79 6.59 -1.55 9.30
N LEU A 80 7.10 -2.77 9.09
CA LEU A 80 6.90 -3.90 10.00
C LEU A 80 7.51 -3.63 11.38
N LEU A 81 8.69 -3.04 11.45
CA LEU A 81 9.27 -2.62 12.74
C LEU A 81 8.37 -1.59 13.44
N GLN A 82 7.84 -0.60 12.70
CA GLN A 82 6.87 0.34 13.26
C GLN A 82 5.61 -0.34 13.78
N PHE A 83 5.12 -1.37 13.08
CA PHE A 83 4.01 -2.18 13.56
C PHE A 83 4.37 -2.90 14.87
N ILE A 84 5.51 -3.57 14.94
CA ILE A 84 5.94 -4.28 16.15
C ILE A 84 6.03 -3.31 17.35
N ILE A 85 6.55 -2.11 17.13
CA ILE A 85 6.76 -1.10 18.18
C ILE A 85 5.45 -0.40 18.57
N TYR A 86 4.68 0.11 17.61
CA TYR A 86 3.53 1.00 17.88
C TYR A 86 2.19 0.28 17.94
N PHE A 87 2.08 -0.94 17.40
CA PHE A 87 0.81 -1.67 17.48
C PHE A 87 0.53 -2.04 18.93
N ARG A 88 -0.47 -1.35 19.50
CA ARG A 88 -1.02 -1.66 20.81
C ARG A 88 -1.61 -3.06 20.76
N SER A 89 -0.93 -3.98 21.44
CA SER A 89 -1.33 -5.37 21.56
C SER A 89 -2.77 -5.45 22.07
N MET A 90 -3.68 -5.96 21.24
CA MET A 90 -4.98 -6.46 21.71
C MET A 90 -4.84 -7.83 22.38
N PHE A 91 -3.63 -8.40 22.38
CA PHE A 91 -3.35 -9.75 22.85
C PHE A 91 -2.94 -9.76 24.33
N PRO A 92 -3.37 -10.80 25.07
CA PRO A 92 -3.09 -10.94 26.49
C PRO A 92 -1.61 -11.20 26.80
N SER A 93 -0.81 -11.63 25.81
CA SER A 93 0.63 -11.82 25.98
C SER A 93 1.42 -11.53 24.70
N ILE A 94 2.71 -11.25 24.87
CA ILE A 94 3.64 -11.01 23.77
C ILE A 94 3.77 -12.23 22.84
N ARG A 95 3.65 -13.46 23.38
CA ARG A 95 3.65 -14.71 22.61
C ARG A 95 2.50 -14.74 21.61
N TYR A 96 1.29 -14.38 22.03
CA TYR A 96 0.13 -14.36 21.14
C TYR A 96 0.24 -13.26 20.08
N LYS A 97 0.84 -12.10 20.41
CA LYS A 97 1.13 -11.05 19.43
C LYS A 97 2.05 -11.55 18.31
N TYR A 98 3.16 -12.21 18.66
CA TYR A 98 4.09 -12.75 17.66
C TYR A 98 3.51 -13.95 16.91
N ALA A 99 2.74 -14.82 17.57
CA ALA A 99 2.05 -15.92 16.89
C ALA A 99 1.03 -15.40 15.86
N PHE A 100 0.27 -14.36 16.21
CA PHE A 100 -0.65 -13.72 15.28
C PHE A 100 0.08 -13.05 14.11
N LEU A 101 1.19 -12.38 14.37
CA LEU A 101 2.02 -11.77 13.33
C LEU A 101 2.55 -12.82 12.35
N LEU A 102 3.22 -13.85 12.87
CA LEU A 102 3.79 -14.93 12.05
C LEU A 102 2.70 -15.71 11.32
N GLY A 103 1.56 -15.99 11.97
CA GLY A 103 0.42 -16.63 11.33
C GLY A 103 -0.17 -15.78 10.21
N SER A 104 -0.23 -14.45 10.36
CA SER A 104 -0.73 -13.54 9.32
C SER A 104 0.23 -13.46 8.13
N LEU A 105 1.54 -13.44 8.38
CA LEU A 105 2.57 -13.48 7.33
C LEU A 105 2.54 -14.83 6.59
N ALA A 106 2.49 -15.95 7.30
CA ALA A 106 2.37 -17.27 6.68
C ALA A 106 1.11 -17.39 5.83
N THR A 107 -0.03 -16.91 6.35
CA THR A 107 -1.30 -16.90 5.60
C THR A 107 -1.20 -16.04 4.34
N ALA A 108 -0.68 -14.81 4.45
CA ALA A 108 -0.52 -13.92 3.29
C ALA A 108 0.42 -14.53 2.23
N PHE A 109 1.54 -15.13 2.66
CA PHE A 109 2.46 -15.83 1.76
C PHE A 109 1.78 -17.01 1.03
N LEU A 110 1.07 -17.87 1.76
CA LEU A 110 0.38 -19.01 1.16
C LEU A 110 -0.72 -18.59 0.18
N ILE A 111 -1.47 -17.52 0.49
CA ILE A 111 -2.48 -16.96 -0.44
C ILE A 111 -1.79 -16.40 -1.69
N ASN A 112 -0.71 -15.62 -1.53
CA ASN A 112 0.05 -15.07 -2.66
C ASN A 112 0.61 -16.19 -3.56
N LEU A 113 1.18 -17.24 -2.95
CA LEU A 113 1.70 -18.41 -3.65
C LEU A 113 0.57 -19.16 -4.39
N GLY A 114 -0.55 -19.41 -3.71
CA GLY A 114 -1.72 -20.07 -4.29
C GLY A 114 -2.26 -19.32 -5.50
N ILE A 115 -2.43 -17.99 -5.40
CA ILE A 115 -2.85 -17.15 -6.53
C ILE A 115 -1.83 -17.24 -7.68
N THR A 116 -0.54 -17.16 -7.36
CA THR A 116 0.53 -17.21 -8.38
C THR A 116 0.49 -18.51 -9.18
N ILE A 117 0.30 -19.64 -8.50
CA ILE A 117 0.24 -20.97 -9.13
C ILE A 117 -1.08 -21.14 -9.90
N GLU A 118 -2.22 -20.90 -9.26
CA GLU A 118 -3.56 -21.15 -9.85
C GLU A 118 -3.78 -20.29 -11.11
N PHE A 119 -3.43 -19.01 -11.05
CA PHE A 119 -3.56 -18.09 -12.18
C PHE A 119 -2.40 -18.17 -13.18
N HIS A 120 -1.43 -19.06 -12.97
CA HIS A 120 -0.22 -19.19 -13.77
C HIS A 120 0.49 -17.83 -13.95
N ASP A 121 0.54 -17.05 -12.87
CA ASP A 121 0.90 -15.64 -12.89
C ASP A 121 2.31 -15.40 -12.33
N MET A 122 3.31 -15.84 -13.08
CA MET A 122 4.73 -15.80 -12.66
C MET A 122 5.28 -14.37 -12.47
N VAL A 123 4.54 -13.34 -12.86
CA VAL A 123 4.90 -11.92 -12.66
C VAL A 123 4.11 -11.26 -11.53
N GLY A 124 3.17 -11.98 -10.91
CA GLY A 124 2.43 -11.53 -9.72
C GLY A 124 1.45 -10.39 -9.94
N LYS A 125 1.00 -10.15 -11.17
CA LYS A 125 0.11 -9.02 -11.50
C LYS A 125 -1.25 -9.12 -10.84
N TYR A 126 -1.87 -10.29 -10.80
CA TYR A 126 -3.20 -10.45 -10.22
C TYR A 126 -3.20 -10.33 -8.70
N SER A 127 -2.21 -10.93 -8.03
CA SER A 127 -2.02 -10.77 -6.59
C SER A 127 -1.69 -9.33 -6.23
N ALA A 128 -0.82 -8.64 -7.00
CA ALA A 128 -0.47 -7.24 -6.78
C ALA A 128 -1.67 -6.29 -6.89
N PHE A 129 -2.48 -6.41 -7.96
CA PHE A 129 -3.67 -5.57 -8.11
C PHE A 129 -4.76 -5.92 -7.08
N GLY A 130 -4.92 -7.20 -6.75
CA GLY A 130 -5.87 -7.64 -5.72
C GLY A 130 -5.52 -7.09 -4.34
N MET A 131 -4.24 -7.16 -3.95
CA MET A 131 -3.80 -6.62 -2.66
C MET A 131 -3.83 -5.08 -2.63
N ASN A 132 -3.57 -4.40 -3.75
CA ASN A 132 -3.68 -2.93 -3.81
C ASN A 132 -5.15 -2.45 -3.70
N PHE A 133 -6.10 -3.18 -4.29
CA PHE A 133 -7.53 -2.94 -4.09
C PHE A 133 -7.90 -3.08 -2.60
N MET A 134 -7.54 -4.21 -1.98
CA MET A 134 -7.75 -4.44 -0.54
C MET A 134 -7.09 -3.34 0.30
N MET A 135 -5.86 -2.95 -0.05
CA MET A 135 -5.12 -1.91 0.64
C MET A 135 -5.85 -0.57 0.61
N SER A 136 -6.36 -0.15 -0.54
CA SER A 136 -7.07 1.12 -0.68
C SER A 136 -8.31 1.18 0.21
N LEU A 137 -9.07 0.09 0.29
CA LEU A 137 -10.20 -0.05 1.21
C LEU A 137 -9.75 0.07 2.67
N LEU A 138 -8.70 -0.66 3.05
CA LEU A 138 -8.19 -0.65 4.42
C LEU A 138 -7.59 0.71 4.82
N PHE A 139 -6.99 1.44 3.88
CA PHE A 139 -6.49 2.79 4.11
C PHE A 139 -7.62 3.76 4.44
N ILE A 140 -8.76 3.66 3.75
CA ILE A 140 -9.97 4.45 4.06
C ILE A 140 -10.47 4.11 5.47
N LEU A 141 -10.62 2.82 5.78
CA LEU A 141 -11.10 2.38 7.10
C LEU A 141 -10.18 2.84 8.23
N LEU A 142 -8.86 2.79 7.98
CA LEU A 142 -7.86 3.27 8.92
C LEU A 142 -8.00 4.78 9.15
N ALA A 143 -8.10 5.58 8.08
CA ALA A 143 -8.36 7.01 8.19
C ALA A 143 -9.63 7.28 9.01
N LEU A 144 -10.75 6.65 8.64
CA LEU A 144 -12.02 6.78 9.37
C LEU A 144 -11.89 6.50 10.88
N ARG A 145 -11.10 5.49 11.24
CA ARG A 145 -10.88 5.10 12.65
C ARG A 145 -9.95 6.04 13.41
N GLN A 146 -8.83 6.46 12.82
CA GLN A 146 -7.75 7.15 13.55
C GLN A 146 -7.52 8.60 13.15
N GLY A 147 -8.37 9.15 12.28
CA GLY A 147 -8.17 10.49 11.75
C GLY A 147 -6.97 10.51 10.80
N THR A 148 -6.25 11.63 10.81
CA THR A 148 -4.97 11.80 10.10
C THR A 148 -3.77 11.30 10.90
N ARG A 149 -3.95 10.49 11.94
CA ARG A 149 -2.83 9.91 12.68
C ARG A 149 -2.20 8.80 11.87
N GLY A 150 -0.89 8.84 11.66
CA GLY A 150 -0.17 7.86 10.84
C GLY A 150 -0.39 7.98 9.34
N GLN A 151 -1.28 8.87 8.90
CA GLN A 151 -1.62 9.08 7.49
C GLN A 151 -1.62 10.56 7.13
N SER A 152 -1.52 10.88 5.85
CA SER A 152 -1.51 12.26 5.37
C SER A 152 -2.08 12.33 3.96
N VAL A 153 -2.61 13.51 3.59
CA VAL A 153 -3.12 13.74 2.23
C VAL A 153 -2.04 13.50 1.17
N TYR A 154 -0.77 13.78 1.49
CA TYR A 154 0.36 13.52 0.59
C TYR A 154 0.57 12.03 0.32
N ILE A 155 0.41 11.16 1.34
CA ILE A 155 0.42 9.69 1.16
C ILE A 155 -0.68 9.29 0.18
N GLY A 156 -1.88 9.85 0.32
CA GLY A 156 -2.99 9.60 -0.61
C GLY A 156 -2.66 9.99 -2.05
N TYR A 157 -2.10 11.17 -2.27
CA TYR A 157 -1.72 11.63 -3.60
C TYR A 157 -0.62 10.78 -4.24
N THR A 158 0.47 10.51 -3.52
CA THR A 158 1.59 9.72 -4.07
C THR A 158 1.16 8.28 -4.33
N LYS A 159 0.35 7.68 -3.46
CA LYS A 159 -0.21 6.35 -3.66
C LYS A 159 -1.07 6.29 -4.92
N TRP A 160 -1.98 7.25 -5.07
CA TRP A 160 -2.90 7.32 -6.19
C TRP A 160 -2.15 7.50 -7.51
N ILE A 161 -1.16 8.40 -7.57
CA ILE A 161 -0.36 8.61 -8.80
C ILE A 161 0.44 7.35 -9.13
N GLY A 162 1.08 6.71 -8.16
CA GLY A 162 1.83 5.47 -8.38
C GLY A 162 0.93 4.34 -8.88
N THR A 163 -0.26 4.20 -8.30
CA THR A 163 -1.28 3.23 -8.74
C THR A 163 -1.86 3.56 -10.11
N PHE A 164 -2.00 4.84 -10.44
CA PHE A 164 -2.45 5.26 -11.76
C PHE A 164 -1.41 4.91 -12.84
N CYS A 165 -0.12 5.15 -12.57
CA CYS A 165 0.97 4.70 -13.44
C CYS A 165 0.95 3.18 -13.66
N SER A 166 0.81 2.40 -12.58
CA SER A 166 0.71 0.93 -12.71
C SER A 166 -0.53 0.51 -13.49
N SER A 167 -1.67 1.18 -13.29
CA SER A 167 -2.92 0.82 -13.97
C SER A 167 -2.82 1.02 -15.48
N ILE A 168 -2.23 2.13 -15.93
CA ILE A 168 -2.00 2.40 -17.36
C ILE A 168 -0.98 1.41 -17.93
N LEU A 169 0.12 1.15 -17.21
CA LEU A 169 1.15 0.20 -17.64
C LEU A 169 0.55 -1.19 -17.85
N PHE A 170 -0.16 -1.72 -16.87
CA PHE A 170 -0.72 -3.08 -16.96
C PHE A 170 -1.90 -3.16 -17.92
N TYR A 171 -2.63 -2.08 -18.15
CA TYR A 171 -3.61 -2.02 -19.25
C TYR A 171 -2.92 -2.10 -20.62
N SER A 172 -1.76 -1.47 -20.79
CA SER A 172 -0.96 -1.57 -22.03
C SER A 172 -0.41 -2.98 -22.25
N LEU A 173 0.10 -3.62 -21.19
CA LEU A 173 0.73 -4.94 -21.26
C LEU A 173 -0.29 -6.09 -21.37
N TYR A 174 -1.48 -5.92 -20.77
CA TYR A 174 -2.50 -6.95 -20.64
C TYR A 174 -3.90 -6.41 -20.97
N PRO A 175 -4.12 -5.88 -22.18
CA PRO A 175 -5.37 -5.19 -22.53
C PRO A 175 -6.61 -6.09 -22.49
N GLN A 176 -6.42 -7.40 -22.63
CA GLN A 176 -7.51 -8.39 -22.60
C GLN A 176 -7.91 -8.81 -21.18
N SER A 177 -7.17 -8.39 -20.14
CA SER A 177 -7.43 -8.81 -18.77
C SER A 177 -8.55 -7.98 -18.13
N LEU A 178 -9.78 -8.48 -18.20
CA LEU A 178 -10.94 -7.87 -17.56
C LEU A 178 -10.74 -7.69 -16.04
N LEU A 179 -10.14 -8.68 -15.37
CA LEU A 179 -9.91 -8.62 -13.93
C LEU A 179 -8.95 -7.48 -13.56
N LEU A 180 -7.84 -7.30 -14.29
CA LEU A 180 -6.91 -6.19 -14.05
C LEU A 180 -7.58 -4.84 -14.30
N PHE A 181 -8.41 -4.74 -15.34
CA PHE A 181 -9.18 -3.51 -15.61
C PHE A 181 -10.13 -3.17 -14.45
N ILE A 182 -10.93 -4.15 -13.99
CA ILE A 182 -11.87 -3.98 -12.88
C ILE A 182 -11.12 -3.57 -11.61
N LEU A 183 -10.06 -4.29 -11.24
CA LEU A 183 -9.27 -3.99 -10.05
C LEU A 183 -8.64 -2.60 -10.14
N SER A 184 -8.12 -2.21 -11.30
CA SER A 184 -7.55 -0.88 -11.54
C SER A 184 -8.59 0.22 -11.34
N ALA A 185 -9.76 0.08 -11.98
CA ALA A 185 -10.84 1.06 -11.91
C ALA A 185 -11.38 1.21 -10.47
N LEU A 186 -11.62 0.10 -9.78
CA LEU A 186 -12.08 0.12 -8.40
C LEU A 186 -11.03 0.72 -7.46
N THR A 187 -9.76 0.36 -7.63
CA THR A 187 -8.65 0.91 -6.83
C THR A 187 -8.52 2.42 -7.03
N PHE A 188 -8.64 2.89 -8.27
CA PHE A 188 -8.62 4.32 -8.59
C PHE A 188 -9.74 5.07 -7.85
N ILE A 189 -10.97 4.54 -7.87
CA ILE A 189 -12.11 5.14 -7.15
C ILE A 189 -11.84 5.17 -5.64
N LEU A 190 -11.36 4.07 -5.06
CA LEU A 190 -11.04 3.99 -3.65
C LEU A 190 -9.93 4.96 -3.24
N ASP A 191 -8.90 5.13 -4.06
CA ASP A 191 -7.82 6.07 -3.79
C ASP A 191 -8.29 7.54 -3.80
N VAL A 192 -9.20 7.89 -4.72
CA VAL A 192 -9.84 9.20 -4.72
C VAL A 192 -10.68 9.39 -3.45
N ILE A 193 -11.48 8.39 -3.07
CA ILE A 193 -12.26 8.43 -1.83
C ILE A 193 -11.34 8.58 -0.61
N TYR A 194 -10.22 7.86 -0.57
CA TYR A 194 -9.22 7.94 0.49
C TYR A 194 -8.67 9.36 0.65
N ILE A 195 -8.31 10.02 -0.45
CA ILE A 195 -7.85 11.42 -0.45
C ILE A 195 -8.94 12.35 0.10
N ILE A 196 -10.19 12.18 -0.33
CA ILE A 196 -11.32 13.00 0.14
C ILE A 196 -11.52 12.83 1.65
N VAL A 197 -11.49 11.60 2.15
CA VAL A 197 -11.63 11.29 3.58
C VAL A 197 -10.52 11.97 4.38
N LEU A 198 -9.26 11.87 3.95
CA LEU A 198 -8.13 12.51 4.62
C LEU A 198 -8.23 14.03 4.64
N LYS A 199 -8.68 14.65 3.55
CA LYS A 199 -8.90 16.11 3.50
C LYS A 199 -9.97 16.53 4.50
N HIS A 200 -11.10 15.81 4.54
CA HIS A 200 -12.18 16.10 5.46
C HIS A 200 -11.73 15.98 6.92
N GLN A 201 -10.96 14.94 7.25
CA GLN A 201 -10.42 14.77 8.60
C GLN A 201 -9.35 15.78 8.98
N SER A 202 -8.54 16.22 8.01
CA SER A 202 -7.57 17.30 8.21
C SER A 202 -8.29 18.61 8.57
N ALA A 203 -9.34 18.97 7.83
CA ALA A 203 -10.14 20.16 8.09
C ALA A 203 -10.79 20.14 9.49
N LYS A 204 -11.37 18.99 9.89
CA LYS A 204 -11.94 18.80 11.24
C LYS A 204 -10.90 19.03 12.34
N ARG A 205 -9.68 18.53 12.17
CA ARG A 205 -8.58 18.71 13.13
C ARG A 205 -8.18 20.19 13.28
N PHE A 206 -8.09 20.93 12.19
CA PHE A 206 -7.80 22.37 12.22
C PHE A 206 -8.90 23.18 12.91
N ALA A 207 -10.17 22.92 12.59
CA ALA A 207 -11.31 23.60 13.21
C ALA A 207 -11.36 23.38 14.73
N PHE A 208 -11.09 22.15 15.18
CA PHE A 208 -11.02 21.83 16.60
C PHE A 208 -9.87 22.56 17.31
N SER A 209 -8.67 22.59 16.71
CA SER A 209 -7.51 23.30 17.27
C SER A 209 -7.74 24.81 17.39
N ALA A 210 -8.35 25.44 16.38
CA ALA A 210 -8.66 26.87 16.40
C ALA A 210 -9.67 27.25 17.47
N THR A 211 -10.66 26.38 17.72
CA THR A 211 -11.67 26.58 18.76
C THR A 211 -11.04 26.52 20.16
N ASN A 212 -10.14 25.57 20.40
CA ASN A 212 -9.47 25.44 21.69
C ASN A 212 -8.52 26.61 22.00
N MET A 213 -7.79 27.12 20.99
CA MET A 213 -6.94 28.32 21.17
C MET A 213 -7.78 29.54 21.56
N ARG A 214 -8.94 29.77 20.92
CA ARG A 214 -9.84 30.89 21.28
C ARG A 214 -10.43 30.79 22.68
N ARG A 215 -10.57 29.58 23.23
CA ARG A 215 -11.02 29.36 24.61
C ARG A 215 -9.90 29.56 25.64
N ALA A 216 -8.65 29.26 25.29
CA ALA A 216 -7.51 29.43 26.18
C ALA A 216 -7.06 30.89 26.33
N THR A 217 -7.46 31.78 25.40
CA THR A 217 -7.15 33.22 25.42
C THR A 217 -8.27 34.09 26.01
N ARG A 218 -9.30 33.48 26.61
CA ARG A 218 -10.39 34.15 27.35
C ARG A 218 -10.32 33.75 28.81
#